data_AF-A0AB39L285-F1
#
_entry.id   AF-A0AB39L285-F1
#
_cell.length_a   1.000
_cell.length_b   1.000
_cell.length_c   1.000
_cell.angle_alpha   90.00
_cell.angle_beta   90.00
_cell.angle_gamma   90.00
#
_symmetry.space_group_name_H-M   'P 1'
#
loop_
_entity.id
_entity.type
_entity.pdbx_description
1 polymer ?
#
loop_
_entity_poly.entity_id
_entity_poly.type
_entity_poly.pdbx_seq_one_letter_code
_entity_poly.pdbx_strand_id
1 'polypeptide(L)'
;MSASMSAQHAGSVTSTWGRRAAAGVLGGLAGGVVFGMLMAMMGMLTTIASMVGSHSAWVGFGVHLMISVVYGLVLTLLFTRFLRSYGRAAASGAVFGVVLWVIGPLMAMPIMLGMPVFSMDATAMMSLMGHLVYGILAALVAVRVLKARRA
;
A
#
# COMPACT_ATOMS: atom_id res chain seq x y z
N MET A 1 -5.63 -32.78 28.23
CA MET A 1 -5.62 -32.67 26.75
C MET A 1 -6.30 -31.40 26.21
N SER A 2 -7.26 -30.78 26.91
CA SER A 2 -7.94 -29.56 26.42
C SER A 2 -7.09 -28.26 26.49
N ALA A 3 -6.32 -28.05 27.57
CA ALA A 3 -5.48 -26.85 27.73
C ALA A 3 -4.26 -26.77 26.79
N SER A 4 -3.75 -27.92 26.33
CA SER A 4 -2.64 -27.99 25.37
C SER A 4 -3.08 -27.68 23.94
N MET A 5 -4.34 -27.95 23.57
CA MET A 5 -4.89 -27.61 22.26
C MET A 5 -5.18 -26.12 22.12
N SER A 6 -5.66 -25.45 23.19
CA SER A 6 -5.93 -24.00 23.18
C SER A 6 -4.65 -23.16 23.11
N ALA A 7 -3.57 -23.57 23.79
CA ALA A 7 -2.25 -22.91 23.67
C ALA A 7 -1.61 -23.06 22.28
N GLN A 8 -1.77 -24.23 21.63
CA GLN A 8 -1.27 -24.46 20.26
C GLN A 8 -2.05 -23.66 19.20
N HIS A 9 -3.36 -23.47 19.37
CA HIS A 9 -4.15 -22.60 18.50
C HIS A 9 -3.76 -21.12 18.66
N ALA A 10 -3.56 -20.64 19.89
CA ALA A 10 -3.10 -19.27 20.13
C ALA A 10 -1.73 -18.98 19.49
N GLY A 11 -0.76 -19.89 19.61
CA GLY A 11 0.58 -19.73 19.03
C GLY A 11 0.61 -19.78 17.49
N SER A 12 -0.27 -20.56 16.85
CA SER A 12 -0.35 -20.64 15.38
C SER A 12 -1.02 -19.40 14.78
N VAL A 13 -2.07 -18.89 15.41
CA VAL A 13 -2.78 -17.69 14.97
C VAL A 13 -1.85 -16.47 15.02
N THR A 14 -1.17 -16.20 16.14
CA THR A 14 -0.24 -15.06 16.25
C THR A 14 0.86 -15.08 15.18
N SER A 15 1.38 -16.25 14.83
CA SER A 15 2.38 -16.40 13.76
C SER A 15 1.84 -16.01 12.38
N THR A 16 0.56 -16.26 12.10
CA THR A 16 -0.06 -15.94 10.81
C THR A 16 -0.37 -14.44 10.66
N TRP A 17 -0.85 -13.80 11.72
CA TRP A 17 -1.08 -12.36 11.74
C TRP A 17 0.23 -11.58 11.67
N GLY A 18 1.24 -11.98 12.44
CA GLY A 18 2.58 -11.39 12.36
C GLY A 18 3.19 -11.49 10.96
N ARG A 19 3.03 -12.64 10.28
CA ARG A 19 3.49 -12.81 8.90
C ARG A 19 2.75 -11.92 7.90
N ARG A 20 1.43 -11.78 8.04
CA ARG A 20 0.64 -10.88 7.17
C ARG A 20 1.07 -9.43 7.39
N ALA A 21 1.28 -9.02 8.63
CA ALA A 21 1.78 -7.70 8.96
C ALA A 21 3.16 -7.46 8.32
N ALA A 22 4.11 -8.38 8.50
CA ALA A 22 5.44 -8.28 7.89
C ALA A 22 5.37 -8.20 6.35
N ALA A 23 4.53 -9.03 5.71
CA ALA A 23 4.30 -8.96 4.27
C ALA A 23 3.72 -7.60 3.83
N GLY A 24 2.84 -7.01 4.65
CA GLY A 24 2.23 -5.71 4.39
C GLY A 24 3.21 -4.56 4.52
N VAL A 25 4.02 -4.56 5.58
CA VAL A 25 5.08 -3.56 5.78
C VAL A 25 6.10 -3.62 4.64
N LEU A 26 6.64 -4.81 4.35
CA LEU A 26 7.65 -4.97 3.30
C LEU A 26 7.10 -4.64 1.91
N GLY A 27 5.86 -5.08 1.62
CA GLY A 27 5.19 -4.74 0.36
C GLY A 27 4.90 -3.25 0.23
N GLY A 28 4.34 -2.64 1.29
CA GLY A 28 4.06 -1.21 1.36
C GLY A 28 5.31 -0.37 1.18
N LEU A 29 6.42 -0.71 1.86
CA LEU A 29 7.69 -0.01 1.68
C LEU A 29 8.23 -0.18 0.25
N ALA A 30 8.26 -1.40 -0.29
CA ALA A 30 8.77 -1.62 -1.65
C ALA A 30 7.99 -0.85 -2.71
N GLY A 31 6.65 -0.92 -2.67
CA GLY A 31 5.79 -0.14 -3.57
C GLY A 31 5.92 1.37 -3.32
N GLY A 32 5.97 1.79 -2.06
CA GLY A 32 6.03 3.20 -1.65
C GLY A 32 7.35 3.87 -1.99
N VAL A 33 8.49 3.17 -1.93
CA VAL A 33 9.77 3.71 -2.39
C VAL A 33 9.73 3.97 -3.90
N VAL A 34 9.29 2.99 -4.69
CA VAL A 34 9.23 3.15 -6.15
C VAL A 34 8.23 4.23 -6.56
N PHE A 35 7.05 4.27 -5.93
CA PHE A 35 6.08 5.33 -6.18
C PHE A 35 6.59 6.70 -5.70
N GLY A 36 7.24 6.76 -4.54
CA GLY A 36 7.90 7.96 -4.04
C GLY A 36 8.97 8.50 -5.01
N MET A 37 9.75 7.63 -5.65
CA MET A 37 10.70 8.01 -6.70
C MET A 37 10.00 8.62 -7.92
N LEU A 38 8.89 8.01 -8.38
CA LEU A 38 8.09 8.56 -9.48
C LEU A 38 7.54 9.95 -9.10
N MET A 39 7.03 10.11 -7.88
CA MET A 39 6.56 11.42 -7.41
C MET A 39 7.69 12.44 -7.30
N ALA A 40 8.88 12.04 -6.88
CA ALA A 40 10.04 12.92 -6.82
C ALA A 40 10.40 13.45 -8.22
N MET A 41 10.42 12.57 -9.22
CA MET A 41 10.69 12.93 -10.62
C MET A 41 9.64 13.88 -11.20
N MET A 42 8.38 13.74 -10.75
CA MET A 42 7.26 14.59 -11.17
C MET A 42 7.09 15.86 -10.29
N GLY A 43 7.92 16.07 -9.27
CA GLY A 43 7.78 17.20 -8.34
C GLY A 43 6.55 17.14 -7.42
N MET A 44 5.90 15.98 -7.29
CA MET A 44 4.62 15.80 -6.58
C MET A 44 4.76 15.59 -5.06
N LEU A 45 5.98 15.43 -4.56
CA LEU A 45 6.21 15.19 -3.13
C LEU A 45 5.82 16.38 -2.25
N THR A 46 5.97 17.61 -2.75
CA THR A 46 5.56 18.82 -2.01
C THR A 46 4.05 18.93 -1.86
N THR A 47 3.28 18.40 -2.81
CA THR A 47 1.81 18.30 -2.69
C THR A 47 1.39 17.33 -1.58
N ILE A 48 2.13 16.25 -1.36
CA ILE A 48 1.88 15.36 -0.23
C ILE A 48 2.33 16.03 1.09
N ALA A 49 3.46 16.75 1.07
CA ALA A 49 3.94 17.47 2.24
C ALA A 49 2.95 18.54 2.73
N SER A 50 2.24 19.21 1.80
CA SER A 50 1.29 20.28 2.15
C SER A 50 0.09 19.76 2.94
N MET A 51 -0.26 18.47 2.80
CA MET A 51 -1.30 17.82 3.59
C MET A 51 -1.01 17.84 5.10
N VAL A 52 0.25 18.00 5.49
CA VAL A 52 0.70 18.12 6.88
C VAL A 52 1.29 19.51 7.17
N GLY A 53 1.00 20.51 6.33
CA GLY A 53 1.46 21.89 6.50
C GLY A 53 2.95 22.11 6.20
N SER A 54 3.59 21.22 5.43
CA SER A 54 5.02 21.32 5.08
C SER A 54 5.23 21.55 3.59
N HIS A 55 6.34 22.19 3.23
CA HIS A 55 6.79 22.34 1.83
C HIS A 55 8.04 21.51 1.52
N SER A 56 8.52 20.70 2.48
CA SER A 56 9.71 19.88 2.28
C SER A 56 9.39 18.59 1.52
N ALA A 57 10.06 18.36 0.39
CA ALA A 57 9.94 17.11 -0.36
C ALA A 57 10.30 15.88 0.47
N TRP A 58 11.24 16.00 1.42
CA TRP A 58 11.60 14.91 2.33
C TRP A 58 10.47 14.59 3.33
N VAL A 59 9.76 15.61 3.81
CA VAL A 59 8.58 15.41 4.66
C VAL A 59 7.48 14.73 3.85
N GLY A 60 7.23 15.19 2.62
CA GLY A 60 6.26 14.56 1.71
C GLY A 60 6.59 13.10 1.40
N PHE A 61 7.87 12.78 1.20
CA PHE A 61 8.33 11.40 1.03
C PHE A 61 8.09 10.56 2.29
N GLY A 62 8.41 11.09 3.48
CA GLY A 62 8.14 10.40 4.75
C GLY A 62 6.65 10.11 4.98
N VAL A 63 5.80 11.10 4.73
CA VAL A 63 4.32 10.95 4.82
C VAL A 63 3.84 9.92 3.80
N HIS A 64 4.34 9.97 2.56
CA HIS A 64 4.01 8.99 1.56
C HIS A 64 4.35 7.56 2.01
N LEU A 65 5.57 7.34 2.49
CA LEU A 65 6.05 6.04 2.95
C LEU A 65 5.22 5.50 4.13
N MET A 66 4.84 6.37 5.07
CA MET A 66 3.93 6.02 6.16
C MET A 66 2.57 5.53 5.61
N ILE A 67 1.96 6.30 4.69
CA ILE A 67 0.69 5.94 4.04
C ILE A 67 0.83 4.62 3.27
N SER A 68 1.94 4.42 2.55
CA SER A 68 2.24 3.18 1.83
C SER A 68 2.31 1.97 2.76
N VAL A 69 2.91 2.10 3.95
CA VAL A 69 2.91 1.00 4.93
C VAL A 69 1.49 0.70 5.41
N VAL A 70 0.68 1.71 5.70
CA VAL A 70 -0.72 1.54 6.12
C VAL A 70 -1.51 0.78 5.05
N TYR A 71 -1.41 1.19 3.78
CA TYR A 71 -2.10 0.50 2.70
C TYR A 71 -1.55 -0.90 2.42
N GLY A 72 -0.25 -1.12 2.58
CA GLY A 72 0.36 -2.45 2.53
C GLY A 72 -0.22 -3.38 3.61
N LEU A 73 -0.38 -2.88 4.83
CA LEU A 73 -1.05 -3.59 5.92
C LEU A 73 -2.52 -3.88 5.60
N VAL A 74 -3.27 -2.92 5.07
CA VAL A 74 -4.66 -3.13 4.63
C VAL A 74 -4.73 -4.27 3.61
N LEU A 75 -3.88 -4.24 2.60
CA LEU A 75 -3.80 -5.27 1.56
C LEU A 75 -3.57 -6.67 2.15
N THR A 76 -2.61 -6.82 3.06
CA THR A 76 -2.25 -8.15 3.58
C THR A 76 -3.11 -8.60 4.75
N LEU A 77 -3.63 -7.72 5.58
CA LEU A 77 -4.47 -8.12 6.70
C LEU A 77 -5.89 -8.49 6.23
N LEU A 78 -6.47 -7.69 5.31
CA LEU A 78 -7.85 -7.88 4.84
C LEU A 78 -7.95 -8.70 3.55
N PHE A 79 -6.99 -8.55 2.64
CA PHE A 79 -7.10 -9.10 1.28
C PHE A 79 -6.11 -10.25 0.99
N THR A 80 -5.45 -10.83 2.00
CA THR A 80 -4.52 -11.98 1.84
C THR A 80 -5.13 -13.13 1.03
N ARG A 81 -6.46 -13.36 1.11
CA ARG A 81 -7.11 -14.46 0.36
C ARG A 81 -6.90 -14.37 -1.17
N PHE A 82 -6.61 -13.18 -1.69
CA PHE A 82 -6.38 -12.93 -3.10
C PHE A 82 -4.89 -13.07 -3.50
N LEU A 83 -3.98 -13.05 -2.52
CA LEU A 83 -2.52 -13.15 -2.71
C LEU A 83 -2.04 -14.61 -2.67
N ARG A 84 -2.52 -15.44 -3.61
CA ARG A 84 -2.22 -16.89 -3.66
C ARG A 84 -1.15 -17.28 -4.68
N SER A 85 -1.07 -16.54 -5.78
CA SER A 85 -0.09 -16.72 -6.86
C SER A 85 0.39 -15.35 -7.33
N TYR A 86 1.52 -15.28 -8.03
CA TYR A 86 2.06 -14.02 -8.51
C TYR A 86 1.11 -13.30 -9.47
N GLY A 87 0.50 -14.03 -10.43
CA GLY A 87 -0.48 -13.44 -11.35
C GLY A 87 -1.72 -12.90 -10.64
N ARG A 88 -2.29 -13.66 -9.69
CA ARG A 88 -3.44 -13.19 -8.89
C ARG A 88 -3.05 -12.02 -7.99
N ALA A 89 -1.86 -12.04 -7.41
CA ALA A 89 -1.35 -10.95 -6.59
C ALA A 89 -1.18 -9.68 -7.41
N ALA A 90 -0.56 -9.75 -8.59
CA ALA A 90 -0.41 -8.60 -9.49
C ALA A 90 -1.77 -8.02 -9.90
N ALA A 91 -2.73 -8.86 -10.32
CA ALA A 91 -4.07 -8.42 -10.68
C ALA A 91 -4.81 -7.77 -9.48
N SER A 92 -4.73 -8.40 -8.30
CA SER A 92 -5.33 -7.85 -7.07
C SER A 92 -4.67 -6.54 -6.65
N GLY A 93 -3.35 -6.45 -6.82
CA GLY A 93 -2.57 -5.25 -6.58
C GLY A 93 -2.94 -4.11 -7.52
N ALA A 94 -3.14 -4.39 -8.81
CA ALA A 94 -3.61 -3.41 -9.77
C ALA A 94 -5.00 -2.87 -9.41
N VAL A 95 -5.96 -3.76 -9.10
CA VAL A 95 -7.31 -3.36 -8.65
C VAL A 95 -7.23 -2.53 -7.37
N PHE A 96 -6.42 -2.97 -6.40
CA PHE A 96 -6.20 -2.24 -5.16
C PHE A 96 -5.60 -0.85 -5.43
N GLY A 97 -4.64 -0.75 -6.35
CA GLY A 97 -4.06 0.51 -6.81
C GLY A 97 -5.12 1.46 -7.40
N VAL A 98 -6.00 0.97 -8.27
CA VAL A 98 -7.11 1.77 -8.83
C VAL A 98 -8.04 2.27 -7.71
N VAL A 99 -8.39 1.42 -6.76
CA VAL A 99 -9.22 1.82 -5.61
C VAL A 99 -8.54 2.91 -4.79
N LEU A 100 -7.24 2.76 -4.50
CA LEU A 100 -6.47 3.77 -3.78
C LEU A 100 -6.34 5.08 -4.58
N TRP A 101 -6.24 4.99 -5.91
CA TRP A 101 -6.22 6.17 -6.77
C TRP A 101 -7.54 6.95 -6.70
N VAL A 102 -8.68 6.27 -6.70
CA VAL A 102 -9.98 6.94 -6.52
C VAL A 102 -10.10 7.57 -5.13
N ILE A 103 -9.65 6.86 -4.09
CA ILE A 103 -9.79 7.34 -2.70
C ILE A 103 -8.78 8.46 -2.38
N GLY A 104 -7.54 8.33 -2.84
CA GLY A 104 -6.44 9.23 -2.49
C GLY A 104 -6.46 10.52 -3.29
N PRO A 105 -5.87 10.55 -4.51
CA PRO A 105 -5.72 11.76 -5.29
C PRO A 105 -7.04 12.34 -5.86
N LEU A 106 -8.09 11.54 -6.08
CA LEU A 106 -9.36 12.09 -6.61
C LEU A 106 -10.32 12.57 -5.52
N MET A 107 -10.17 12.11 -4.28
CA MET A 107 -11.14 12.37 -3.21
C MET A 107 -10.48 12.94 -1.96
N ALA A 108 -9.65 12.18 -1.25
CA ALA A 108 -9.09 12.60 0.04
C ALA A 108 -8.18 13.84 -0.08
N MET A 109 -7.24 13.83 -1.03
CA MET A 109 -6.35 14.97 -1.25
C MET A 109 -7.12 16.26 -1.63
N PRO A 110 -8.03 16.24 -2.63
CA PRO A 110 -8.80 17.42 -2.97
C PRO A 110 -9.64 17.95 -1.81
N ILE A 111 -10.27 17.08 -1.02
CA ILE A 111 -11.01 17.48 0.18
C ILE A 111 -10.11 18.20 1.18
N MET A 112 -8.91 17.65 1.45
CA MET A 112 -7.97 18.24 2.40
C MET A 112 -7.41 19.58 1.93
N LEU A 113 -7.26 19.78 0.62
CA LEU A 113 -6.66 20.97 0.02
C LEU A 113 -7.68 21.99 -0.50
N GLY A 114 -8.99 21.74 -0.34
CA GLY A 114 -10.06 22.63 -0.84
C GLY A 114 -10.17 22.67 -2.38
N MET A 115 -9.76 21.60 -3.05
CA MET A 115 -9.78 21.46 -4.52
C MET A 115 -11.02 20.67 -5.00
N PRO A 116 -11.41 20.80 -6.28
CA PRO A 116 -12.51 20.01 -6.85
C PRO A 116 -12.22 18.50 -6.85
N VAL A 117 -13.13 17.70 -6.27
CA VAL A 117 -13.06 16.23 -6.26
C VAL A 117 -13.35 15.63 -7.64
N PHE A 118 -12.79 14.45 -7.92
CA PHE A 118 -12.98 13.68 -9.15
C PHE A 118 -12.58 14.39 -10.45
N SER A 119 -11.67 15.35 -10.36
CA SER A 119 -11.07 15.98 -11.53
C SER A 119 -10.28 14.94 -12.35
N MET A 120 -10.60 14.80 -13.63
CA MET A 120 -9.97 13.85 -14.55
C MET A 120 -9.02 14.56 -15.51
N ASP A 121 -7.95 15.12 -14.97
CA ASP A 121 -6.91 15.82 -15.74
C ASP A 121 -5.67 14.94 -16.00
N ALA A 122 -4.67 15.51 -16.68
CA ALA A 122 -3.42 14.80 -16.97
C ALA A 122 -2.69 14.36 -15.68
N THR A 123 -2.74 15.17 -14.63
CA THR A 123 -2.13 14.85 -13.33
C THR A 123 -2.84 13.67 -12.66
N ALA A 124 -4.17 13.62 -12.73
CA ALA A 124 -4.98 12.51 -12.27
C ALA A 124 -4.59 11.22 -13.01
N MET A 125 -4.46 11.26 -14.33
CA MET A 125 -4.05 10.09 -15.14
C MET A 125 -2.60 9.66 -14.85
N MET A 126 -1.68 10.60 -14.67
CA MET A 126 -0.30 10.27 -14.26
C MET A 126 -0.26 9.67 -12.86
N SER A 127 -1.09 10.16 -11.94
CA SER A 127 -1.17 9.60 -10.59
C SER A 127 -1.72 8.17 -10.60
N LEU A 128 -2.61 7.81 -11.53
CA LEU A 128 -3.11 6.44 -11.69
C LEU A 128 -1.96 5.46 -11.97
N MET A 129 -1.01 5.82 -12.84
CA MET A 129 0.17 5.02 -13.12
C MET A 129 0.96 4.72 -11.84
N GLY A 130 1.22 5.74 -11.01
CA GLY A 130 1.92 5.57 -9.74
C GLY A 130 1.20 4.63 -8.77
N HIS A 131 -0.12 4.73 -8.68
CA HIS A 131 -0.94 3.86 -7.83
C HIS A 131 -0.98 2.41 -8.33
N LEU A 132 -1.02 2.21 -9.66
CA LEU A 132 -0.91 0.88 -10.27
C LEU A 132 0.46 0.24 -9.96
N VAL A 133 1.55 0.99 -10.16
CA VAL A 133 2.91 0.54 -9.85
C VAL A 133 3.03 0.17 -8.36
N TYR A 134 2.56 1.06 -7.48
CA TYR A 134 2.51 0.80 -6.04
C TYR A 134 1.76 -0.49 -5.71
N GLY A 135 0.51 -0.62 -6.18
CA GLY A 135 -0.35 -1.73 -5.84
C GLY A 135 0.19 -3.08 -6.32
N ILE A 136 0.72 -3.12 -7.54
CA ILE A 136 1.34 -4.32 -8.12
C ILE A 136 2.59 -4.71 -7.33
N LEU A 137 3.52 -3.78 -7.08
CA LEU A 137 4.75 -4.08 -6.35
C LEU A 137 4.47 -4.51 -4.91
N ALA A 138 3.57 -3.81 -4.22
CA ALA A 138 3.17 -4.17 -2.86
C ALA A 138 2.62 -5.59 -2.80
N ALA A 139 1.75 -5.97 -3.75
CA ALA A 139 1.18 -7.31 -3.82
C ALA A 139 2.21 -8.39 -4.19
N LEU A 140 3.14 -8.09 -5.10
CA LEU A 140 4.19 -9.03 -5.53
C LEU A 140 5.19 -9.32 -4.40
N VAL A 141 5.62 -8.29 -3.68
CA VAL A 141 6.49 -8.47 -2.51
C VAL A 141 5.74 -9.19 -1.39
N ALA A 142 4.50 -8.78 -1.11
CA ALA A 142 3.68 -9.44 -0.10
C ALA A 142 3.48 -10.94 -0.39
N VAL A 143 3.13 -11.33 -1.62
CA VAL A 143 2.93 -12.75 -1.96
C VAL A 143 4.24 -13.54 -1.86
N ARG A 144 5.39 -12.95 -2.17
CA ARG A 144 6.70 -13.58 -1.98
C ARG A 144 6.95 -13.90 -0.50
N VAL A 145 6.73 -12.92 0.39
CA VAL A 145 6.86 -13.09 1.85
C VAL A 145 5.88 -14.14 2.38
N LEU A 146 4.63 -14.13 1.91
CA LEU A 146 3.61 -15.09 2.31
C LEU A 146 3.90 -16.53 1.83
N LYS A 147 4.67 -16.71 0.74
CA LYS A 147 5.04 -18.02 0.19
C LYS A 147 6.33 -18.60 0.75
N ALA A 148 7.27 -17.78 1.24
CA ALA A 148 8.62 -18.19 1.65
C ALA A 148 8.72 -19.23 2.80
N ARG A 149 7.61 -19.61 3.45
CA ARG A 149 7.58 -20.67 4.48
C ARG A 149 6.58 -21.81 4.17
N ARG A 150 6.07 -21.86 2.94
CA ARG A 150 5.30 -23.03 2.45
C ARG A 150 6.22 -24.08 1.79
N ALA A 151 7.47 -23.71 1.52
CA ALA A 151 8.57 -24.59 1.14
C ALA A 151 9.41 -24.87 2.39
#